data_AF-A0AAV4I2H6-F1
#
_entry.id   AF-A0AAV4I2H6-F1
#
_cell.length_a   1.000
_cell.length_b   1.000
_cell.length_c   1.000
_cell.angle_alpha   90.00
_cell.angle_beta   90.00
_cell.angle_gamma   90.00
#
_symmetry.space_group_name_H-M   'P 1'
#
loop_
_entity.id
_entity.type
_entity.pdbx_description
1 polymer ?
#
loop_
_entity_poly.entity_id
_entity_poly.type
_entity_poly.pdbx_seq_one_letter_code
_entity_poly.pdbx_strand_id
1 'polypeptide(L)'
;MFPALGFGARLPPDGIVSHEFALNGNPQNPYCPGIEGVLDAYHKTLHAVQLYGPTNFAPCVNHVAKFAAAARDGNDYFILLIVTDGIITDMPQTTEAIVNAASLPMSIIIIGVGDADFEAMEILDGDDVRLTSRGRMAERDIVQFVPMRDFLGRNGDDSAAIQARLAREVLEEIPDQFLSYMQKHNVKPKPPLLHRRDTVTSVSSLPVSEQ
;
A
#
# COMPACT_ATOMS: atom_id res chain seq x y z
N MET A 1 -6.61 13.48 2.56
CA MET A 1 -7.52 12.46 2.00
C MET A 1 -6.68 11.23 1.68
N PHE A 2 -7.14 10.03 2.03
CA PHE A 2 -6.44 8.78 1.73
C PHE A 2 -7.35 7.88 0.91
N PRO A 3 -6.94 7.39 -0.26
CA PRO A 3 -7.72 6.37 -0.97
C PRO A 3 -7.71 5.07 -0.15
N ALA A 4 -8.89 4.48 0.05
CA ALA A 4 -9.05 3.26 0.83
C ALA A 4 -9.77 2.20 -0.01
N LEU A 5 -9.07 1.11 -0.29
CA LEU A 5 -9.53 0.01 -1.14
C LEU A 5 -9.64 -1.28 -0.33
N GLY A 6 -10.66 -2.08 -0.64
CA GLY A 6 -10.80 -3.45 -0.20
C GLY A 6 -10.63 -4.43 -1.37
N PHE A 7 -10.32 -5.68 -1.07
CA PHE A 7 -10.19 -6.75 -2.04
C PHE A 7 -10.64 -8.08 -1.42
N GLY A 8 -11.05 -9.05 -2.26
CA GLY A 8 -11.41 -10.39 -1.79
C GLY A 8 -12.77 -10.45 -1.09
N ALA A 9 -13.76 -9.68 -1.55
CA ALA A 9 -15.10 -9.73 -0.96
C ALA A 9 -16.17 -9.85 -2.04
N ARG A 10 -17.29 -10.48 -1.69
CA ARG A 10 -18.52 -10.42 -2.48
C ARG A 10 -19.27 -9.15 -2.10
N LEU A 11 -19.52 -8.31 -3.09
CA LEU A 11 -20.18 -7.02 -2.88
C LEU A 11 -21.71 -7.16 -3.01
N PRO A 12 -22.49 -6.45 -2.19
CA PRO A 12 -23.92 -6.33 -2.42
C PRO A 12 -24.21 -5.46 -3.67
N PRO A 13 -25.39 -5.61 -4.29
CA PRO A 13 -26.47 -6.55 -3.94
C PRO A 13 -26.36 -7.92 -4.62
N ASP A 14 -25.50 -8.06 -5.63
CA ASP A 14 -25.43 -9.22 -6.52
C ASP A 14 -24.50 -10.34 -6.01
N GLY A 15 -23.66 -10.05 -5.02
CA GLY A 15 -22.72 -11.00 -4.45
C GLY A 15 -21.55 -11.29 -5.38
N ILE A 16 -21.24 -10.39 -6.32
CA ILE A 16 -20.10 -10.55 -7.23
C ILE A 16 -18.80 -10.37 -6.45
N VAL A 17 -17.85 -11.28 -6.68
CA VAL A 17 -16.51 -11.19 -6.10
C VAL A 17 -15.77 -10.01 -6.72
N SER A 18 -15.30 -9.11 -5.87
CA SER A 18 -14.40 -8.04 -6.26
C SER A 18 -13.03 -8.21 -5.60
N HIS A 19 -11.99 -8.01 -6.40
CA HIS A 19 -10.59 -7.96 -5.95
C HIS A 19 -10.08 -6.52 -5.83
N GLU A 20 -10.97 -5.53 -5.97
CA GLU A 20 -10.68 -4.12 -5.75
C GLU A 20 -12.00 -3.33 -5.66
N PHE A 21 -12.25 -2.66 -4.55
CA PHE A 21 -13.43 -1.80 -4.39
C PHE A 21 -13.18 -0.70 -3.38
N ALA A 22 -13.86 0.43 -3.53
CA ALA A 22 -13.75 1.55 -2.61
C ALA A 22 -14.41 1.23 -1.26
N LEU A 23 -13.65 1.31 -0.15
CA LEU A 23 -14.19 1.05 1.20
C LEU A 23 -15.27 2.05 1.62
N ASN A 24 -15.28 3.26 1.04
CA ASN A 24 -16.32 4.24 1.32
C ASN A 24 -17.62 4.01 0.51
N GLY A 25 -17.66 2.96 -0.33
CA GLY A 25 -18.81 2.63 -1.16
C GLY A 25 -18.99 3.51 -2.40
N ASN A 26 -18.05 4.42 -2.70
CA ASN A 26 -18.07 5.26 -3.90
C ASN A 26 -16.99 4.82 -4.90
N PRO A 27 -17.35 4.04 -5.95
CA PRO A 27 -16.38 3.54 -6.93
C PRO A 27 -15.64 4.64 -7.71
N GLN A 28 -16.21 5.84 -7.80
CA GLN A 28 -15.59 6.97 -8.52
C GLN A 28 -14.62 7.76 -7.65
N ASN A 29 -14.73 7.63 -6.32
CA ASN A 29 -13.92 8.39 -5.39
C ASN A 29 -13.63 7.57 -4.13
N PRO A 30 -12.53 6.81 -4.09
CA PRO A 30 -12.17 5.97 -2.94
C PRO A 30 -11.58 6.76 -1.76
N TYR A 31 -11.55 8.10 -1.81
CA TYR A 31 -10.86 8.91 -0.82
C TYR A 31 -11.66 9.08 0.47
N CYS A 32 -10.99 8.82 1.59
CA CYS A 32 -11.50 9.03 2.95
C CYS A 32 -10.85 10.26 3.63
N PRO A 33 -11.58 10.97 4.49
CA PRO A 33 -11.06 12.12 5.25
C PRO A 33 -10.18 11.67 6.41
N GLY A 34 -8.86 11.66 6.19
CA GLY A 34 -7.89 11.28 7.22
C GLY A 34 -7.96 9.79 7.58
N ILE A 35 -7.23 9.40 8.63
CA ILE A 35 -7.19 8.00 9.10
C ILE A 35 -8.53 7.59 9.72
N GLU A 36 -9.16 8.47 10.49
CA GLU A 36 -10.50 8.23 11.07
C GLU A 36 -11.52 7.87 9.98
N GLY A 37 -11.52 8.58 8.86
CA GLY A 37 -12.40 8.26 7.73
C GLY A 37 -12.10 6.90 7.08
N VAL A 38 -10.84 6.45 7.10
CA VAL A 38 -10.46 5.11 6.62
C VAL A 38 -11.00 4.03 7.58
N LEU A 39 -10.85 4.23 8.89
CA LEU A 39 -11.35 3.31 9.91
C LEU A 39 -12.88 3.20 9.88
N ASP A 40 -13.57 4.33 9.76
CA ASP A 40 -15.03 4.37 9.61
C ASP A 40 -15.50 3.60 8.36
N ALA A 41 -14.83 3.81 7.23
CA ALA A 41 -15.13 3.12 5.97
C ALA A 41 -14.89 1.61 6.08
N TYR A 42 -13.79 1.22 6.72
CA TYR A 42 -13.46 -0.18 7.02
C TYR A 42 -14.56 -0.85 7.86
N HIS A 43 -14.93 -0.26 9.00
CA HIS A 43 -15.96 -0.82 9.89
C HIS A 43 -17.32 -0.95 9.18
N LYS A 44 -17.73 0.06 8.41
CA LYS A 44 -18.98 0.00 7.63
C LYS A 44 -18.94 -1.09 6.56
N THR A 45 -17.82 -1.18 5.84
CA THR A 45 -17.64 -2.18 4.78
C THR A 45 -17.75 -3.60 5.32
N LEU A 46 -17.10 -3.90 6.45
CA LEU A 46 -17.14 -5.23 7.06
C LEU A 46 -18.55 -5.74 7.37
N HIS A 47 -19.49 -4.84 7.65
CA HIS A 47 -20.90 -5.19 7.88
C HIS A 47 -21.72 -5.31 6.60
N ALA A 48 -21.24 -4.77 5.48
CA ALA A 48 -21.97 -4.70 4.21
C ALA A 48 -21.56 -5.79 3.21
N VAL A 49 -20.30 -6.22 3.24
CA VAL A 49 -19.76 -7.20 2.30
C VAL A 49 -19.72 -8.60 2.89
N GLN A 50 -19.69 -9.62 2.03
CA GLN A 50 -19.37 -10.99 2.45
C GLN A 50 -17.89 -11.25 2.18
N LEU A 51 -17.10 -11.46 3.24
CA LEU A 51 -15.69 -11.85 3.13
C LEU A 51 -15.55 -13.12 2.30
N TYR A 52 -14.61 -13.12 1.37
CA TYR A 52 -14.44 -14.20 0.39
C TYR A 52 -12.96 -14.31 -0.04
N GLY A 53 -12.69 -15.05 -1.11
CA GLY A 53 -11.37 -15.13 -1.73
C GLY A 53 -11.49 -15.29 -3.25
N PRO A 54 -10.38 -15.38 -3.98
CA PRO A 54 -9.00 -15.41 -3.50
C PRO A 54 -8.43 -14.05 -3.04
N THR A 55 -7.28 -14.13 -2.36
CA THR A 55 -6.44 -12.99 -1.96
C THR A 55 -5.55 -12.59 -3.14
N ASN A 56 -5.92 -11.51 -3.84
CA ASN A 56 -5.24 -11.05 -5.06
C ASN A 56 -4.75 -9.60 -4.88
N PHE A 57 -3.45 -9.37 -5.01
CA PHE A 57 -2.86 -8.02 -4.84
C PHE A 57 -2.69 -7.29 -6.15
N ALA A 58 -2.55 -7.99 -7.28
CA ALA A 58 -2.26 -7.39 -8.56
C ALA A 58 -3.25 -6.27 -8.95
N PRO A 59 -4.58 -6.37 -8.69
CA PRO A 59 -5.51 -5.28 -8.97
C PRO A 59 -5.15 -3.99 -8.23
N CYS A 60 -5.01 -4.04 -6.91
CA CYS A 60 -4.65 -2.90 -6.07
C CYS A 60 -3.27 -2.30 -6.44
N VAL A 61 -2.26 -3.15 -6.68
CA VAL A 61 -0.92 -2.69 -7.10
C VAL A 61 -1.01 -1.95 -8.43
N ASN A 62 -1.70 -2.53 -9.42
CA ASN A 62 -1.88 -1.89 -10.73
C ASN A 62 -2.69 -0.60 -10.65
N HIS A 63 -3.67 -0.51 -9.74
CA HIS A 63 -4.44 0.70 -9.50
C HIS A 63 -3.53 1.85 -9.05
N VAL A 64 -2.74 1.64 -8.00
CA VAL A 64 -1.83 2.68 -7.49
C VAL A 64 -0.73 3.00 -8.50
N ALA A 65 -0.23 1.99 -9.22
CA ALA A 65 0.76 2.18 -10.28
C ALA A 65 0.26 3.12 -11.39
N LYS A 66 -1.03 3.13 -11.74
CA LYS A 66 -1.59 4.09 -12.71
C LYS A 66 -1.44 5.54 -12.25
N PHE A 67 -1.71 5.81 -10.97
CA PHE A 67 -1.54 7.16 -10.41
C PHE A 67 -0.06 7.55 -10.31
N ALA A 68 0.78 6.65 -9.82
CA ALA A 68 2.22 6.88 -9.74
C ALA A 68 2.83 7.14 -11.13
N ALA A 69 2.33 6.45 -12.17
CA ALA A 69 2.76 6.69 -13.55
C ALA A 69 2.40 8.07 -14.09
N ALA A 70 1.32 8.69 -13.61
CA ALA A 70 0.93 10.05 -13.97
C ALA A 70 1.73 11.13 -13.21
N ALA A 71 2.31 10.80 -12.06
CA ALA A 71 2.94 11.75 -11.13
C ALA A 71 4.48 11.64 -11.10
N ARG A 72 5.12 11.57 -12.28
CA ARG A 72 6.58 11.37 -12.40
C ARG A 72 7.43 12.65 -12.29
N ASP A 73 6.80 13.80 -12.08
CA ASP A 73 7.49 15.10 -12.02
C ASP A 73 8.27 15.33 -10.71
N GLY A 74 8.20 14.36 -9.77
CA GLY A 74 8.91 14.39 -8.50
C GLY A 74 8.16 15.09 -7.37
N ASN A 75 6.89 15.48 -7.59
CA ASN A 75 6.09 16.15 -6.57
C ASN A 75 5.42 15.19 -5.60
N ASP A 76 5.03 14.02 -6.10
CA ASP A 76 4.28 13.02 -5.35
C ASP A 76 5.04 11.69 -5.35
N TYR A 77 4.95 11.00 -4.22
CA TYR A 77 5.45 9.65 -4.05
C TYR A 77 4.39 8.85 -3.28
N PHE A 78 4.07 7.66 -3.78
CA PHE A 78 2.93 6.89 -3.29
C PHE A 78 3.40 5.72 -2.44
N ILE A 79 2.75 5.49 -1.30
CA ILE A 79 2.98 4.30 -0.49
C ILE A 79 1.66 3.54 -0.44
N LEU A 80 1.64 2.35 -1.03
CA LEU A 80 0.52 1.42 -0.94
C LEU A 80 0.71 0.53 0.28
N LEU A 81 -0.14 0.69 1.29
CA LEU A 81 -0.19 -0.20 2.44
C LEU A 81 -1.24 -1.30 2.20
N ILE A 82 -0.82 -2.56 2.18
CA ILE A 82 -1.66 -3.75 2.09
C ILE A 82 -1.66 -4.43 3.45
N VAL A 83 -2.85 -4.71 4.00
CA VAL A 83 -3.02 -5.52 5.21
C VAL A 83 -3.74 -6.80 4.82
N THR A 84 -3.19 -7.95 5.18
CA THR A 84 -3.70 -9.26 4.78
C THR A 84 -3.54 -10.28 5.90
N ASP A 85 -4.46 -11.22 6.01
CA ASP A 85 -4.41 -12.33 6.97
C ASP A 85 -4.07 -13.68 6.33
N GLY A 86 -3.77 -13.71 5.02
CA GLY A 86 -3.70 -14.95 4.27
C GLY A 86 -2.76 -14.92 3.06
N ILE A 87 -2.61 -16.10 2.46
CA ILE A 87 -1.68 -16.36 1.36
C ILE A 87 -2.17 -15.72 0.07
N ILE A 88 -1.26 -15.05 -0.64
CA ILE A 88 -1.52 -14.50 -1.96
C ILE A 88 -1.76 -15.61 -3.00
N THR A 89 -2.83 -15.49 -3.78
CA THR A 89 -3.21 -16.50 -4.78
C THR A 89 -2.75 -16.13 -6.19
N ASP A 90 -2.55 -14.84 -6.47
CA ASP A 90 -2.15 -14.32 -7.79
C ASP A 90 -0.66 -13.96 -7.87
N MET A 91 0.20 -14.79 -7.25
CA MET A 91 1.65 -14.53 -7.15
C MET A 91 2.29 -14.13 -8.50
N PRO A 92 2.08 -14.84 -9.63
CA PRO A 92 2.68 -14.44 -10.91
C PRO A 92 2.24 -13.04 -11.39
N GLN A 93 0.97 -12.70 -11.22
CA GLN A 93 0.38 -11.43 -11.62
C GLN A 93 0.87 -10.30 -10.71
N THR A 94 0.99 -10.59 -9.42
CA THR A 94 1.47 -9.62 -8.42
C THR A 94 2.96 -9.35 -8.61
N THR A 95 3.78 -10.38 -8.84
CA THR A 95 5.19 -10.20 -9.23
C THR A 95 5.32 -9.37 -10.51
N GLU A 96 4.49 -9.63 -11.54
CA GLU A 96 4.50 -8.81 -12.76
C GLU A 96 4.10 -7.35 -12.48
N ALA A 97 3.08 -7.11 -11.65
CA ALA A 97 2.64 -5.78 -11.28
C ALA A 97 3.75 -5.01 -10.51
N ILE A 98 4.43 -5.67 -9.58
CA ILE A 98 5.54 -5.10 -8.82
C ILE A 98 6.73 -4.78 -9.73
N VAL A 99 7.14 -5.71 -10.60
CA VAL A 99 8.22 -5.48 -11.58
C VAL A 99 7.91 -4.29 -12.49
N ASN A 100 6.65 -4.12 -12.90
CA ASN A 100 6.22 -2.96 -13.68
C ASN A 100 6.20 -1.66 -12.86
N ALA A 101 5.83 -1.74 -11.59
CA ALA A 101 5.77 -0.60 -10.68
C ALA A 101 7.15 -0.13 -10.20
N ALA A 102 8.18 -0.98 -10.26
CA ALA A 102 9.54 -0.67 -9.78
C ALA A 102 10.18 0.58 -10.42
N SER A 103 9.74 0.99 -11.61
CA SER A 103 10.21 2.22 -12.27
C SER A 103 9.36 3.46 -11.93
N LEU A 104 8.38 3.36 -11.04
CA LEU A 104 7.41 4.41 -10.69
C LEU A 104 7.71 5.03 -9.31
N PRO A 105 7.24 6.26 -9.02
CA PRO A 105 7.38 6.89 -7.70
C PRO A 105 6.44 6.25 -6.67
N MET A 106 6.61 4.97 -6.40
CA MET A 106 5.85 4.27 -5.37
C MET A 106 6.64 3.17 -4.65
N SER A 107 6.18 2.90 -3.44
CA SER A 107 6.54 1.76 -2.59
C SER A 107 5.28 1.00 -2.16
N ILE A 108 5.45 -0.24 -1.73
CA ILE A 108 4.41 -1.15 -1.27
C ILE A 108 4.85 -1.68 0.09
N ILE A 109 4.00 -1.54 1.09
CA ILE A 109 4.17 -2.15 2.40
C ILE A 109 3.11 -3.23 2.52
N ILE A 110 3.52 -4.45 2.88
CA ILE A 110 2.62 -5.57 3.14
C ILE A 110 2.72 -5.93 4.62
N ILE A 111 1.61 -5.79 5.34
CA ILE A 111 1.50 -6.21 6.75
C ILE A 111 0.70 -7.51 6.80
N GLY A 112 1.36 -8.58 7.24
CA GLY A 112 0.72 -9.87 7.52
C GLY A 112 0.15 -9.90 8.93
N VAL A 113 -1.15 -10.15 9.09
CA VAL A 113 -1.80 -10.32 10.40
C VAL A 113 -2.21 -11.78 10.61
N GLY A 114 -2.18 -12.25 11.85
CA GLY A 114 -2.53 -13.63 12.18
C GLY A 114 -1.43 -14.65 11.87
N ASP A 115 -1.83 -15.92 11.80
CA ASP A 115 -0.92 -17.07 11.87
C ASP A 115 -0.74 -17.82 10.54
N ALA A 116 -1.09 -17.18 9.41
CA ALA A 116 -0.90 -17.76 8.08
C ALA A 116 0.58 -17.95 7.72
N ASP A 117 0.84 -18.80 6.72
CA ASP A 117 2.15 -18.92 6.10
C ASP A 117 2.41 -17.72 5.19
N PHE A 118 3.50 -17.01 5.42
CA PHE A 118 3.87 -15.80 4.71
C PHE A 118 5.11 -15.96 3.82
N GLU A 119 5.56 -17.18 3.54
CA GLU A 119 6.72 -17.45 2.65
C GLU A 119 6.59 -16.71 1.30
N ALA A 120 5.40 -16.64 0.72
CA ALA A 120 5.16 -15.91 -0.52
C ALA A 120 5.42 -14.39 -0.40
N MET A 121 5.15 -13.80 0.77
CA MET A 121 5.37 -12.38 1.02
C MET A 121 6.86 -12.07 1.24
N GLU A 122 7.60 -12.97 1.89
CA GLU A 122 9.07 -12.89 2.00
C GLU A 122 9.73 -12.89 0.60
N ILE A 123 9.21 -13.71 -0.32
CA ILE A 123 9.67 -13.70 -1.72
C ILE A 123 9.37 -12.35 -2.40
N LEU A 124 8.21 -11.75 -2.11
CA LEU A 124 7.83 -10.44 -2.67
C LEU A 124 8.70 -9.30 -2.14
N ASP A 125 9.22 -9.42 -0.92
CA ASP A 125 10.05 -8.41 -0.29
C ASP A 125 11.31 -8.12 -1.10
N GLY A 126 11.87 -9.11 -1.79
CA GLY A 126 12.90 -8.89 -2.80
C GLY A 126 14.29 -8.57 -2.24
N ASP A 127 14.47 -8.68 -0.92
CA ASP A 127 15.71 -8.50 -0.18
C ASP A 127 16.80 -9.50 -0.58
N ASP A 128 16.44 -10.79 -0.64
CA ASP A 128 17.37 -11.86 -1.03
C ASP A 128 17.59 -11.92 -2.54
N VAL A 129 16.49 -11.81 -3.30
CA VAL A 129 16.48 -11.97 -4.76
C VAL A 129 15.56 -10.94 -5.39
N ARG A 130 16.15 -10.09 -6.25
CA ARG A 130 15.38 -9.12 -7.03
C ARG A 130 14.29 -9.80 -7.86
N LEU A 131 13.06 -9.37 -7.64
CA LEU A 131 11.89 -9.89 -8.36
C LEU A 131 12.08 -9.83 -9.87
N THR A 132 11.72 -10.91 -10.55
CA THR A 132 11.83 -11.04 -12.00
C THR A 132 10.54 -11.60 -12.56
N SER A 133 10.01 -10.97 -13.61
CA SER A 133 8.84 -11.44 -14.33
C SER A 133 9.06 -11.35 -15.84
N ARG A 134 8.75 -12.44 -16.55
CA ARG A 134 8.88 -12.54 -18.01
C ARG A 134 10.27 -12.11 -18.54
N GLY A 135 11.33 -12.47 -17.81
CA GLY A 135 12.71 -12.14 -18.16
C GLY A 135 13.14 -10.69 -17.88
N ARG A 136 12.27 -9.87 -17.27
CA ARG A 136 12.62 -8.52 -16.79
C ARG A 136 12.76 -8.52 -15.27
N MET A 137 13.90 -8.02 -14.80
CA MET A 137 14.17 -7.81 -13.39
C MET A 137 13.57 -6.47 -12.94
N ALA A 138 13.05 -6.41 -11.72
CA ALA A 138 12.62 -5.17 -11.09
C ALA A 138 13.77 -4.16 -11.03
N GLU A 139 13.48 -2.92 -11.38
CA GLU A 139 14.48 -1.84 -11.47
C GLU A 139 15.05 -1.39 -10.12
N ARG A 140 14.29 -1.62 -9.05
CA ARG A 140 14.56 -1.27 -7.65
C ARG A 140 13.80 -2.25 -6.76
N ASP A 141 14.19 -2.33 -5.49
CA ASP A 141 13.23 -2.79 -4.49
C ASP A 141 12.14 -1.76 -4.28
N ILE A 142 10.92 -2.23 -4.08
CA ILE A 142 9.79 -1.38 -3.72
C ILE A 142 8.83 -2.05 -2.73
N VAL A 143 9.11 -3.26 -2.25
CA VAL A 143 8.25 -3.96 -1.30
C VAL A 143 8.92 -3.93 0.08
N GLN A 144 8.12 -3.79 1.13
CA GLN A 144 8.51 -4.08 2.51
C GLN A 144 7.46 -5.03 3.07
N PHE A 145 7.86 -6.22 3.50
CA PHE A 145 6.98 -7.14 4.22
C PHE A 145 7.24 -7.06 5.73
N VAL A 146 6.17 -7.08 6.53
CA VAL A 146 6.24 -7.16 7.99
C VAL A 146 5.16 -8.10 8.53
N PRO A 147 5.53 -9.25 9.14
CA PRO A 147 4.60 -10.09 9.88
C PRO A 147 4.30 -9.45 11.26
N MET A 148 3.08 -8.91 11.43
CA MET A 148 2.69 -8.19 12.64
C MET A 148 2.79 -9.04 13.92
N ARG A 149 2.64 -10.37 13.79
CA ARG A 149 2.76 -11.33 14.90
C ARG A 149 4.11 -11.27 15.62
N ASP A 150 5.18 -10.87 14.94
CA ASP A 150 6.54 -10.78 15.51
C ASP A 150 6.70 -9.57 16.46
N PHE A 151 5.71 -8.69 16.47
CA PHE A 151 5.67 -7.47 17.28
C PHE A 151 4.60 -7.51 18.36
N LEU A 152 3.74 -8.54 18.40
CA LEU A 152 2.77 -8.72 19.48
C LEU A 152 3.52 -9.03 20.78
N GLY A 153 3.33 -8.16 21.79
CA GLY A 153 4.13 -8.12 23.01
C GLY A 153 4.16 -9.44 23.79
N ARG A 154 5.26 -9.65 24.52
CA ARG A 154 5.29 -10.64 25.62
C ARG A 154 4.64 -9.99 26.84
N ASN A 155 4.02 -10.78 27.71
CA ASN A 155 3.34 -10.27 28.91
C ASN A 155 4.22 -9.26 29.68
N GLY A 156 3.78 -8.00 29.76
CA GLY A 156 4.46 -6.92 30.51
C GLY A 156 5.12 -5.82 29.67
N ASP A 157 5.13 -5.93 28.34
CA ASP A 157 5.70 -4.90 27.46
C ASP A 157 4.83 -3.62 27.39
N ASP A 158 5.49 -2.46 27.32
CA ASP A 158 4.85 -1.17 27.07
C ASP A 158 4.29 -1.11 25.65
N SER A 159 2.97 -0.89 25.54
CA SER A 159 2.25 -0.76 24.26
C SER A 159 2.88 0.31 23.35
N ALA A 160 3.37 1.42 23.92
CA ALA A 160 4.01 2.47 23.14
C ALA A 160 5.32 2.00 22.50
N ALA A 161 6.11 1.20 23.22
CA ALA A 161 7.36 0.64 22.71
C ALA A 161 7.12 -0.38 21.59
N ILE A 162 6.06 -1.21 21.71
CA ILE A 162 5.64 -2.14 20.66
C ILE A 162 5.24 -1.37 19.39
N GLN A 163 4.40 -0.35 19.54
CA GLN A 163 3.97 0.48 18.40
C GLN A 163 5.15 1.16 17.73
N ALA A 164 6.12 1.68 18.50
CA ALA A 164 7.32 2.30 17.96
C ALA A 164 8.20 1.30 17.18
N ARG A 165 8.36 0.08 17.69
CA ARG A 165 9.10 -0.98 17.00
C ARG A 165 8.43 -1.41 15.70
N LEU A 166 7.11 -1.63 15.74
CA LEU A 166 6.34 -1.98 14.55
C LEU A 166 6.40 -0.86 13.50
N ALA A 167 6.21 0.40 13.92
CA ALA A 167 6.27 1.54 13.02
C ALA A 167 7.67 1.72 12.40
N ARG A 168 8.72 1.42 13.16
CA ARG A 168 10.08 1.38 12.63
C ARG A 168 10.20 0.33 11.54
N GLU A 169 9.85 -0.92 11.83
CA GLU A 169 9.98 -2.02 10.86
C GLU A 169 9.20 -1.75 9.58
N VAL A 170 7.95 -1.31 9.72
CA VAL A 170 7.04 -0.99 8.61
C VAL A 170 7.59 0.10 7.69
N LEU A 171 8.45 0.99 8.21
CA LEU A 171 8.96 2.14 7.47
C LEU A 171 10.46 2.07 7.18
N GLU A 172 11.16 1.00 7.57
CA GLU A 172 12.64 0.94 7.58
C GLU A 172 13.20 1.21 6.17
N GLU A 173 12.63 0.61 5.12
CA GLU A 173 13.14 0.75 3.75
C GLU A 173 12.62 1.95 2.97
N ILE A 174 11.51 2.54 3.39
CA ILE A 174 10.83 3.59 2.62
C ILE A 174 11.75 4.78 2.28
N PRO A 175 12.59 5.30 3.20
CA PRO A 175 13.54 6.36 2.87
C PRO A 175 14.50 6.00 1.74
N ASP A 176 15.06 4.78 1.75
CA ASP A 176 16.03 4.33 0.75
C ASP A 176 15.35 4.05 -0.59
N GLN A 177 14.16 3.44 -0.58
CA GLN A 177 13.35 3.24 -1.78
C GLN A 177 12.96 4.58 -2.44
N PHE A 178 12.60 5.59 -1.64
CA PHE A 178 12.32 6.94 -2.10
C PHE A 178 13.55 7.60 -2.72
N LEU A 179 14.68 7.59 -2.02
CA LEU A 179 15.92 8.21 -2.49
C LEU A 179 16.44 7.54 -3.77
N SER A 180 16.35 6.21 -3.84
CA SER A 180 16.72 5.41 -5.01
C SER A 180 15.94 5.85 -6.26
N TYR A 181 14.62 6.05 -6.13
CA TYR A 181 13.80 6.60 -7.22
C TYR A 181 14.25 8.01 -7.59
N MET A 182 14.32 8.94 -6.62
CA MET A 182 14.59 10.35 -6.89
C MET A 182 15.96 10.55 -7.55
N GLN A 183 16.99 9.84 -7.08
CA GLN A 183 18.34 9.89 -7.65
C GLN A 183 18.36 9.33 -9.07
N LYS A 184 17.76 8.16 -9.30
CA LYS A 184 17.72 7.52 -10.62
C LYS A 184 17.04 8.39 -11.67
N HIS A 185 15.99 9.10 -11.27
CA HIS A 185 15.23 9.98 -12.17
C HIS A 185 15.72 11.43 -12.18
N ASN A 186 16.85 11.73 -11.53
CA ASN A 186 17.43 13.08 -11.43
C ASN A 186 16.45 14.13 -10.88
N VAL A 187 15.53 13.71 -10.01
CA VAL A 187 14.61 14.62 -9.32
C VAL A 187 15.39 15.34 -8.24
N LYS A 188 15.42 16.67 -8.32
CA LYS A 188 16.11 17.52 -7.34
C LYS A 188 15.15 17.99 -6.26
N PRO A 189 15.58 18.07 -4.99
CA PRO A 189 14.78 18.68 -3.94
C PRO A 189 14.38 20.10 -4.32
N LYS A 190 13.10 20.42 -4.11
CA LYS A 190 12.62 21.80 -4.23
C LYS A 190 13.21 22.66 -3.10
N PRO A 191 13.28 23.98 -3.28
CA PRO A 191 13.66 24.88 -2.19
C PRO A 191 12.79 24.64 -0.94
N PRO A 192 13.35 24.81 0.28
CA PRO A 192 12.59 24.66 1.52
C PRO A 192 11.33 25.52 1.49
N LEU A 193 10.20 24.95 1.92
CA LEU A 193 8.98 25.72 2.11
C LEU A 193 9.22 26.70 3.26
N LEU A 194 9.28 28.01 2.97
CA LEU A 194 9.52 29.06 3.95
C LEU A 194 8.43 29.15 5.03
N HIS A 195 7.28 28.52 4.81
CA HIS A 195 6.22 28.33 5.79
C HIS A 195 5.87 26.84 5.83
N ARG A 196 6.20 26.19 6.95
CA ARG A 196 5.70 24.84 7.26
C ARG A 196 4.20 24.95 7.43
N ARG A 197 3.42 24.54 6.43
CA ARG A 197 2.02 24.18 6.67
C ARG A 197 2.06 22.94 7.55
N ASP A 198 1.29 22.89 8.63
CA ASP A 198 1.20 21.71 9.48
C ASP A 198 0.73 20.51 8.64
N THR A 199 1.66 19.71 8.13
CA THR A 199 1.37 18.51 7.36
C THR A 199 1.10 17.34 8.28
N VAL A 200 -0.08 17.37 8.90
CA VAL A 200 -0.90 16.17 9.10
C VAL A 200 -2.31 16.60 8.72
N THR A 201 -2.77 16.18 7.54
CA THR A 201 -3.99 16.59 6.79
C THR A 201 -3.89 17.83 5.91
N SER A 202 -3.88 17.62 4.58
CA SER A 202 -4.35 18.58 3.56
C SER A 202 -4.33 17.82 2.21
N VAL A 203 -5.44 17.46 1.53
CA VAL A 203 -6.56 18.31 1.07
C VAL A 203 -6.02 19.55 0.37
N SER A 204 -5.46 19.40 -0.85
CA SER A 204 -5.42 20.46 -1.90
C SER A 204 -4.46 20.15 -3.06
N SER A 205 -4.60 19.01 -3.76
CA SER A 205 -3.96 18.84 -5.08
C SER A 205 -4.86 18.27 -6.17
N LEU A 206 -6.17 18.08 -5.93
CA LEU A 206 -7.12 17.80 -7.02
C LEU A 206 -7.84 19.09 -7.43
N PRO A 207 -7.87 19.43 -8.73
CA PRO A 207 -8.59 20.61 -9.22
C PRO A 207 -10.09 20.47 -8.93
N VAL A 208 -10.73 21.60 -8.62
CA VAL A 208 -12.17 21.73 -8.28
C VAL A 208 -13.09 21.23 -9.40
N SER A 209 -12.57 21.01 -10.61
CA SER A 209 -13.32 20.48 -11.75
C SER A 209 -13.73 19.01 -11.61
N GLU A 210 -13.27 18.29 -10.58
CA GLU A 210 -13.62 16.88 -10.33
C GLU A 210 -14.08 16.62 -8.87
N GLN A 211 -14.63 17.63 -8.19
CA GLN A 211 -15.39 17.45 -6.95
C GLN A 211 -16.89 17.36 -7.21
#